data_AF-A0AAW2VKH6-F1
#
_entry.id   AF-A0AAW2VKH6-F1
#
_cell.length_a   1.000
_cell.length_b   1.000
_cell.length_c   1.000
_cell.angle_alpha   90.00
_cell.angle_beta   90.00
_cell.angle_gamma   90.00
#
_symmetry.space_group_name_H-M   'P 1'
#
loop_
_entity.id
_entity.type
_entity.pdbx_description
1 polymer ?
#
loop_
_entity_poly.entity_id
_entity_poly.type
_entity_poly.pdbx_seq_one_letter_code
_entity_poly.pdbx_strand_id
1 'polypeptide(L)'
;METVKKGRFSMFWHLFDFSMNISVFCSHYASCLEYLGNLKANLLLDIHLHDHVETLYEQIRSKALIQYTLPFVSVDLHMMANAFNTSVTGLEKELEALITNDQIQARIDSHNKILYARHADQRNSTFQRVLQTGSEFDREVRAMLLRANLIKHGITEALN
;
A
#
# COMPACT_ATOMS: atom_id res chain seq x y z
N MET A 1 29.41 2.57 36.67
CA MET A 1 30.51 2.18 35.76
C MET A 1 29.99 1.06 34.88
N GLU A 2 29.35 1.43 33.77
CA GLU A 2 29.98 1.46 32.45
C GLU A 2 30.47 0.08 32.02
N THR A 3 29.83 -0.50 31.01
CA THR A 3 30.55 -0.98 29.83
C THR A 3 29.60 -1.01 28.64
N VAL A 4 29.73 0.01 27.80
CA VAL A 4 29.32 -0.02 26.39
C VAL A 4 30.27 -0.97 25.66
N LYS A 5 29.75 -1.99 24.98
CA LYS A 5 30.38 -2.58 23.78
C LYS A 5 29.33 -2.90 22.71
N LYS A 6 28.95 -1.83 22.01
CA LYS A 6 28.74 -1.72 20.55
C LYS A 6 29.35 -2.93 19.81
N GLY A 7 28.54 -3.84 19.25
CA GLY A 7 29.11 -5.00 18.52
C GLY A 7 28.18 -6.05 17.91
N ARG A 8 26.85 -5.94 18.01
CA ARG A 8 25.93 -6.94 17.40
C ARG A 8 24.72 -6.36 16.68
N PHE A 9 24.76 -5.07 16.34
CA PHE A 9 23.59 -4.40 15.75
C PHE A 9 23.36 -4.70 14.26
N SER A 10 24.24 -5.45 13.58
CA SER A 10 24.11 -5.72 12.13
C SER A 10 23.53 -7.09 11.78
N MET A 11 23.47 -8.04 12.71
CA MET A 11 23.08 -9.43 12.41
C MET A 11 21.64 -9.78 12.82
N PHE A 12 20.97 -8.91 13.59
CA PHE A 12 19.61 -9.17 14.07
C PHE A 12 18.51 -8.73 13.08
N TRP A 13 18.86 -7.94 12.05
CA TRP A 13 17.89 -7.34 11.13
C TRP A 13 17.45 -8.24 9.97
N HIS A 14 18.10 -9.39 9.76
CA HIS A 14 17.87 -10.23 8.58
C HIS A 14 17.00 -11.48 8.80
N LEU A 15 16.44 -11.71 10.00
CA LEU A 15 15.83 -13.01 10.33
C LEU A 15 14.43 -12.98 10.96
N PHE A 16 13.77 -11.82 11.04
CA PHE A 16 12.39 -11.77 11.52
C PHE A 16 11.56 -10.82 10.67
N ASP A 17 10.43 -11.34 10.18
CA ASP A 17 9.28 -10.58 9.71
C ASP A 17 9.00 -9.38 10.64
N PHE A 18 9.55 -8.22 10.30
CA PHE A 18 9.33 -6.97 11.04
C PHE A 18 7.89 -6.45 10.83
N SER A 19 7.09 -7.15 10.02
CA SER A 19 5.67 -6.86 9.86
C SER A 19 4.80 -7.38 11.02
N MET A 20 5.36 -8.18 11.95
CA MET A 20 4.60 -8.88 12.99
C MET A 20 5.08 -8.57 14.43
N ASN A 21 5.56 -7.35 14.70
CA ASN A 21 5.82 -6.91 16.09
C ASN A 21 4.94 -5.74 16.55
N ILE A 22 4.32 -5.00 15.64
CA ILE A 22 3.28 -4.01 15.99
C ILE A 22 1.90 -4.67 16.12
N SER A 23 1.69 -5.82 15.46
CA SER A 23 0.41 -6.54 15.44
C SER A 23 -0.08 -7.01 16.81
N VAL A 24 0.81 -7.18 17.79
CA VAL A 24 0.46 -7.69 19.13
C VAL A 24 0.15 -6.55 20.13
N PHE A 25 0.63 -5.33 19.90
CA PHE A 25 0.46 -4.22 20.86
C PHE A 25 -0.72 -3.27 20.56
N CYS A 26 -1.39 -3.41 19.40
CA CYS A 26 -2.42 -2.46 18.93
C CYS A 26 -3.76 -3.11 18.53
N SER A 27 -4.15 -4.24 19.11
CA SER A 27 -5.53 -4.74 18.93
C SER A 27 -6.61 -3.75 19.43
N HIS A 28 -6.22 -2.74 20.20
CA HIS A 28 -7.02 -1.57 20.57
C HIS A 28 -6.40 -0.27 20.01
N TYR A 29 -6.57 -0.02 18.72
CA TYR A 29 -6.14 1.23 18.06
C TYR A 29 -6.70 2.48 18.77
N ALA A 30 -7.95 2.43 19.24
CA ALA A 30 -8.60 3.50 19.99
C ALA A 30 -7.78 3.92 21.22
N SER A 31 -7.44 2.96 22.09
CA SER A 31 -6.70 3.22 23.33
C SER A 31 -5.26 3.68 23.07
N CYS A 32 -4.60 3.12 22.06
CA CYS A 32 -3.25 3.54 21.70
C CYS A 32 -3.20 4.97 21.16
N LEU A 33 -4.13 5.34 20.28
CA LEU A 33 -4.21 6.69 19.72
C LEU A 33 -4.63 7.73 20.76
N GLU A 34 -5.49 7.35 21.71
CA GLU A 34 -5.87 8.18 22.85
C GLU A 34 -4.66 8.43 23.77
N TYR A 35 -3.92 7.39 24.14
CA TYR A 35 -2.70 7.54 24.92
C TYR A 35 -1.66 8.40 24.20
N LEU A 36 -1.49 8.18 22.88
CA LEU A 36 -0.59 8.99 22.06
C LEU A 36 -1.03 10.46 21.99
N GLY A 37 -2.34 10.72 21.94
CA GLY A 37 -2.92 12.06 22.00
C GLY A 37 -2.63 12.77 23.34
N ASN A 38 -2.71 12.05 24.46
CA ASN A 38 -2.35 12.59 25.77
C ASN A 38 -0.84 12.89 25.87
N LEU A 39 -0.01 12.02 25.27
CA LEU A 39 1.44 12.21 25.24
C LEU A 39 1.84 13.40 24.35
N LYS A 40 1.10 13.65 23.26
CA LYS A 40 1.35 14.74 22.31
C LYS A 40 1.52 16.10 23.00
N ALA A 41 0.68 16.42 23.97
CA ALA A 41 0.77 17.68 24.72
C ALA A 41 2.11 17.85 25.44
N ASN A 42 2.68 16.76 25.96
CA ASN A 42 3.99 16.77 26.61
C ASN A 42 5.13 16.81 25.58
N LEU A 43 4.99 16.11 24.45
CA LEU A 43 6.02 16.07 23.41
C LEU A 43 6.17 17.41 22.68
N LEU A 44 5.09 18.20 22.61
CA LEU A 44 5.14 19.56 22.05
C LEU A 44 5.93 20.55 22.90
N LEU A 45 6.21 20.22 24.17
CA LEU A 45 7.05 21.04 25.07
C LEU A 45 8.55 20.71 24.94
N ASP A 46 8.89 19.65 24.21
CA ASP A 46 10.28 19.23 23.99
C ASP A 46 10.93 20.05 22.87
N ILE A 47 12.10 20.64 23.15
CA ILE A 47 12.82 21.54 22.23
C ILE A 47 13.22 20.85 20.92
N HIS A 48 13.54 19.55 20.96
CA HIS A 48 14.04 18.82 19.80
C HIS A 48 12.93 18.09 19.07
N LEU A 49 11.90 17.64 19.79
CA LEU A 49 10.86 16.82 19.22
C LEU A 49 9.70 17.64 18.66
N HIS A 50 9.45 18.85 19.18
CA HIS A 50 8.32 19.72 18.83
C HIS A 50 8.04 19.76 17.31
N ASP A 51 9.06 20.06 16.51
CA ASP A 51 8.94 20.22 15.06
C ASP A 51 8.53 18.93 14.32
N HIS A 52 8.76 17.76 14.94
CA HIS A 52 8.52 16.45 14.35
C HIS A 52 7.27 15.75 14.90
N VAL A 53 6.70 16.21 16.01
CA VAL A 53 5.58 15.52 16.69
C VAL A 53 4.40 15.32 15.76
N GLU A 54 3.99 16.35 15.02
CA GLU A 54 2.84 16.28 14.10
C GLU A 54 3.08 15.26 12.99
N THR A 55 4.24 15.33 12.34
CA THR A 55 4.60 14.40 11.26
C THR A 55 4.65 12.95 11.76
N LEU A 56 5.21 12.72 12.95
CA LEU A 56 5.25 11.39 13.55
C LEU A 56 3.84 10.88 13.88
N TYR A 57 2.97 11.74 14.40
CA TYR A 57 1.59 11.39 14.70
C TYR A 57 0.82 10.97 13.44
N GLU A 58 0.92 11.76 12.37
CA GLU A 58 0.31 11.47 11.07
C GLU A 58 0.82 10.13 10.49
N GLN A 59 2.13 9.87 10.56
CA GLN A 59 2.72 8.63 10.07
C GLN A 59 2.28 7.42 10.89
N ILE A 60 2.22 7.53 12.21
CA ILE A 60 1.75 6.45 13.09
C ILE A 60 0.28 6.14 12.77
N ARG A 61 -0.55 7.17 12.64
CA ARG A 61 -1.97 7.01 12.31
C ARG A 61 -2.18 6.38 10.93
N SER A 62 -1.44 6.85 9.92
CA SER A 62 -1.48 6.30 8.57
C SER A 62 -1.08 4.82 8.54
N LYS A 63 -0.01 4.44 9.25
CA LYS A 63 0.41 3.04 9.36
C LYS A 63 -0.62 2.17 10.06
N ALA A 64 -1.26 2.69 11.12
CA ALA A 64 -2.33 1.98 11.82
C ALA A 64 -3.54 1.71 10.91
N LEU A 65 -3.96 2.70 10.11
CA LEU A 65 -5.04 2.54 9.13
C LEU A 65 -4.72 1.45 8.10
N ILE A 66 -3.52 1.49 7.52
CA ILE A 66 -3.06 0.46 6.57
C ILE A 66 -3.14 -0.92 7.23
N GLN A 67 -2.53 -1.09 8.41
CA GLN A 67 -2.49 -2.37 9.11
C GLN A 67 -3.87 -2.89 9.49
N TYR A 68 -4.80 -2.01 9.88
CA TYR A 68 -6.17 -2.40 10.19
C TYR A 68 -6.89 -2.99 8.97
N THR A 69 -6.63 -2.46 7.77
CA THR A 69 -7.31 -2.91 6.54
C THR A 69 -6.72 -4.18 5.93
N LEU A 70 -5.44 -4.48 6.18
CA LEU A 70 -4.73 -5.62 5.57
C LEU A 70 -5.40 -7.00 5.73
N PRO A 71 -5.91 -7.40 6.91
CA PRO A 71 -6.46 -8.75 7.09
C PRO A 71 -7.89 -8.92 6.54
N PHE A 72 -8.54 -7.85 6.07
CA PHE A 72 -9.96 -7.88 5.70
C PHE A 72 -10.16 -7.64 4.19
N VAL A 73 -11.04 -8.43 3.58
CA VAL A 73 -11.49 -8.20 2.19
C VAL A 73 -12.46 -7.02 2.10
N SER A 74 -13.24 -6.80 3.15
CA SER A 74 -14.14 -5.66 3.28
C SER A 74 -14.23 -5.21 4.74
N VAL A 75 -14.33 -3.91 4.96
CA VAL A 75 -14.40 -3.28 6.29
C VAL A 75 -15.58 -2.33 6.34
N ASP A 76 -16.38 -2.42 7.40
CA ASP A 76 -17.42 -1.44 7.71
C ASP A 76 -16.79 -0.15 8.25
N LEU A 77 -17.06 0.99 7.60
CA LEU A 77 -16.47 2.27 7.97
C LEU A 77 -17.00 2.83 9.29
N HIS A 78 -18.21 2.48 9.73
CA HIS A 78 -18.71 2.87 11.05
C HIS A 78 -17.96 2.15 12.15
N MET A 79 -17.73 0.85 12.01
CA MET A 79 -16.93 0.07 12.96
C MET A 79 -15.49 0.57 13.02
N MET A 80 -14.90 0.85 11.86
CA MET A 80 -13.56 1.39 11.78
C MET A 80 -13.46 2.81 12.37
N ALA A 81 -14.43 3.69 12.10
CA ALA A 81 -14.46 5.03 12.66
C ALA A 81 -14.50 5.01 14.20
N ASN A 82 -15.30 4.10 14.77
CA ASN A 82 -15.36 3.87 16.21
C ASN A 82 -14.01 3.36 16.75
N ALA A 83 -13.35 2.44 16.05
CA ALA A 83 -12.04 1.91 16.45
C ALA A 83 -10.91 2.95 16.39
N PHE A 84 -11.06 4.00 15.58
CA PHE A 84 -10.06 5.08 15.42
C PHE A 84 -10.47 6.40 16.08
N ASN A 85 -11.54 6.40 16.88
CA ASN A 85 -12.11 7.56 17.57
C ASN A 85 -12.26 8.78 16.63
N THR A 86 -12.80 8.55 15.44
CA THR A 86 -13.01 9.59 14.42
C THR A 86 -14.42 9.54 13.85
N SER A 87 -14.78 10.56 13.08
CA SER A 87 -16.02 10.55 12.31
C SER A 87 -15.83 9.75 11.02
N VAL A 88 -16.91 9.15 10.51
CA VAL A 88 -16.88 8.43 9.23
C VAL A 88 -16.40 9.33 8.09
N THR A 89 -16.84 10.59 8.07
CA THR A 89 -16.42 11.56 7.05
C THR A 89 -14.95 11.95 7.16
N GLY A 90 -14.41 12.02 8.38
CA GLY A 90 -12.98 12.20 8.61
C GLY A 90 -12.18 10.99 8.13
N LEU A 91 -12.62 9.79 8.50
CA LEU A 91 -12.00 8.53 8.08
C LEU A 91 -11.99 8.37 6.57
N GLU A 92 -13.08 8.72 5.88
CA GLU A 92 -13.16 8.68 4.41
C GLU A 92 -12.07 9.53 3.76
N LYS A 93 -11.84 10.76 4.24
CA LYS A 93 -10.77 11.63 3.72
C LYS A 93 -9.38 11.05 3.96
N GLU A 94 -9.15 10.48 5.15
CA GLU A 94 -7.88 9.85 5.48
C GLU A 94 -7.62 8.63 4.56
N LEU A 95 -8.64 7.79 4.34
CA LEU A 95 -8.55 6.64 3.45
C LEU A 95 -8.39 7.04 1.98
N GLU A 96 -9.08 8.08 1.53
CA GLU A 96 -8.93 8.63 0.17
C GLU A 96 -7.49 9.08 -0.09
N ALA A 97 -6.85 9.76 0.87
CA ALA A 97 -5.46 10.16 0.76
C ALA A 97 -4.53 8.93 0.66
N LEU A 98 -4.75 7.91 1.49
CA LEU A 98 -3.95 6.67 1.48
C LEU A 98 -4.14 5.86 0.18
N ILE A 99 -5.36 5.83 -0.38
CA ILE A 99 -5.65 5.18 -1.67
C ILE A 99 -5.01 5.97 -2.82
N THR A 100 -5.11 7.30 -2.80
CA THR A 100 -4.53 8.17 -3.84
C THR A 100 -3.01 8.10 -3.88
N ASN A 101 -2.38 7.92 -2.71
CA ASN A 101 -0.94 7.74 -2.57
C ASN A 101 -0.47 6.28 -2.77
N ASP A 102 -1.33 5.40 -3.29
CA ASP A 102 -1.06 3.98 -3.54
C ASP A 102 -0.62 3.16 -2.30
N GLN A 103 -0.84 3.66 -1.09
CA GLN A 103 -0.47 2.97 0.15
C GLN A 103 -1.49 1.90 0.55
N ILE A 104 -2.75 2.06 0.13
CA ILE A 104 -3.81 1.07 0.31
C ILE A 104 -4.47 0.79 -1.04
N GLN A 105 -4.47 -0.47 -1.45
CA GLN A 105 -5.19 -0.92 -2.64
C GLN A 105 -6.63 -1.26 -2.24
N ALA A 106 -7.51 -0.26 -2.20
CA ALA A 106 -8.91 -0.41 -1.81
C ALA A 106 -9.85 0.54 -2.59
N ARG A 107 -11.16 0.32 -2.44
CA ARG A 107 -12.23 1.16 -2.97
C ARG A 107 -13.25 1.44 -1.88
N ILE A 108 -13.67 2.70 -1.77
CA ILE A 108 -14.71 3.13 -0.83
C ILE A 108 -16.07 3.08 -1.53
N ASP A 109 -17.03 2.39 -0.93
CA ASP A 109 -18.46 2.53 -1.21
C ASP A 109 -19.03 3.56 -0.23
N SER A 110 -19.20 4.79 -0.70
CA SER A 110 -19.68 5.90 0.12
C SER A 110 -21.17 5.81 0.47
N HIS A 111 -21.96 4.99 -0.23
CA HIS A 111 -23.38 4.81 0.03
C HIS A 111 -23.59 3.80 1.16
N ASN A 112 -22.96 2.63 1.04
CA ASN A 112 -23.07 1.57 2.03
C ASN A 112 -22.07 1.72 3.19
N LYS A 113 -21.13 2.67 3.07
CA LYS A 113 -20.05 2.92 4.04
C LYS A 113 -19.18 1.68 4.28
N ILE A 114 -18.77 1.06 3.17
CA ILE A 114 -17.91 -0.13 3.17
C ILE A 114 -16.64 0.15 2.39
N LEU A 115 -15.49 -0.20 2.95
CA LEU A 115 -14.21 -0.23 2.26
C LEU A 115 -13.98 -1.65 1.72
N TYR A 116 -13.80 -1.79 0.41
CA TYR A 116 -13.46 -3.04 -0.23
C TYR A 116 -11.98 -3.07 -0.59
N ALA A 117 -11.23 -4.06 -0.09
CA ALA A 117 -9.87 -4.30 -0.53
C ALA A 117 -9.89 -4.67 -2.01
N ARG A 118 -9.10 -3.94 -2.81
CA ARG A 118 -8.80 -4.32 -4.19
C ARG A 118 -7.74 -5.40 -4.07
N HIS A 119 -8.17 -6.63 -3.81
CA HIS A 119 -7.35 -7.78 -4.18
C HIS A 119 -7.13 -7.62 -5.68
N ALA A 120 -5.92 -7.24 -6.09
CA ALA A 120 -5.54 -7.42 -7.47
C ALA A 120 -5.68 -8.91 -7.69
N ASP A 121 -6.76 -9.33 -8.35
CA ASP A 121 -6.96 -10.72 -8.72
C ASP A 121 -5.75 -11.11 -9.56
N GLN A 122 -4.74 -11.69 -8.91
CA GLN A 122 -3.47 -12.05 -9.54
C GLN A 122 -3.73 -12.97 -10.73
N ARG A 123 -4.82 -13.76 -10.65
CA ARG A 123 -5.34 -14.57 -11.72
C ARG A 123 -5.86 -13.74 -12.90
N ASN A 124 -6.64 -12.70 -12.65
CA ASN A 124 -7.18 -11.85 -13.70
C ASN A 124 -6.08 -11.00 -14.36
N SER A 125 -5.15 -10.45 -13.57
CA SER A 125 -3.99 -9.71 -14.11
C SER A 125 -3.07 -10.60 -14.94
N THR A 126 -2.81 -11.84 -14.49
CA THR A 126 -2.04 -12.83 -15.25
C THR A 126 -2.77 -13.23 -16.54
N PHE A 127 -4.09 -13.46 -16.46
CA PHE A 127 -4.91 -13.83 -17.62
C PHE A 127 -4.92 -12.71 -18.68
N GLN A 128 -5.13 -11.46 -18.26
CA GLN A 128 -5.08 -10.30 -19.16
C GLN A 128 -3.71 -10.15 -19.81
N ARG A 129 -2.63 -10.35 -19.05
CA ARG A 129 -1.26 -10.31 -19.58
C ARG A 129 -1.05 -11.38 -20.65
N VAL A 130 -1.47 -12.62 -20.40
CA VAL A 130 -1.33 -13.73 -21.37
C VAL A 130 -2.11 -13.45 -22.64
N LEU A 131 -3.34 -12.93 -22.53
CA LEU A 131 -4.14 -12.55 -23.71
C LEU A 131 -3.47 -11.44 -24.53
N GLN A 132 -2.94 -10.42 -23.85
CA GLN A 132 -2.24 -9.32 -24.51
C GLN A 132 -1.00 -9.82 -25.26
N THR A 133 -0.13 -10.58 -24.58
CA THR A 133 1.07 -11.15 -25.19
C THR A 133 0.73 -12.07 -26.37
N GLY A 134 -0.36 -12.84 -26.29
CA GLY A 134 -0.83 -13.68 -27.41
C GLY A 134 -1.24 -12.85 -28.63
N SER A 135 -1.94 -11.73 -28.40
CA SER A 135 -2.35 -10.82 -29.49
C SER A 135 -1.18 -10.12 -30.17
N GLU A 136 -0.17 -9.74 -29.38
CA GLU A 136 1.06 -9.12 -29.87
C GLU A 136 1.86 -10.13 -30.71
N PHE A 137 1.96 -11.38 -30.24
CA PHE A 137 2.63 -12.46 -30.97
C PHE A 137 1.95 -12.77 -32.32
N ASP A 138 0.62 -12.88 -32.37
CA ASP A 138 -0.10 -13.11 -33.64
C ASP A 138 0.16 -11.98 -34.65
N ARG A 139 0.17 -10.72 -34.17
CA ARG A 139 0.49 -9.56 -35.01
C ARG A 139 1.91 -9.62 -35.55
N GLU A 140 2.89 -9.98 -34.71
CA GLU A 140 4.28 -10.12 -35.11
C GLU A 140 4.49 -11.24 -36.14
N VAL A 141 3.86 -12.40 -35.93
CA VAL A 141 3.93 -13.51 -36.88
C VAL A 141 3.34 -13.13 -38.23
N ARG A 142 2.19 -12.45 -38.26
CA ARG A 142 1.58 -11.96 -39.51
C ARG A 142 2.49 -10.97 -40.23
N ALA A 143 3.10 -10.03 -39.50
CA ALA A 143 4.03 -9.06 -40.07
C ALA A 143 5.28 -9.75 -40.64
N MET A 144 5.81 -10.75 -39.93
CA MET A 144 6.96 -11.54 -40.38
C MET A 144 6.65 -12.37 -41.63
N LEU A 145 5.49 -13.04 -41.65
CA LEU A 145 5.02 -13.79 -42.83
C LEU A 145 4.80 -12.88 -44.04
N LEU A 146 4.18 -11.71 -43.84
CA LEU A 146 4.01 -10.73 -44.90
C LEU A 146 5.36 -10.29 -45.46
N ARG A 147 6.31 -9.95 -44.58
CA ARG A 147 7.68 -9.59 -44.98
C ARG A 147 8.37 -10.70 -45.75
N ALA A 148 8.28 -11.95 -45.30
CA ALA A 148 8.85 -13.10 -45.98
C ALA A 148 8.26 -13.29 -47.40
N ASN A 149 6.93 -13.10 -47.55
CA ASN A 149 6.28 -13.15 -48.85
C ASN A 149 6.74 -12.01 -49.78
N LEU A 150 6.84 -10.78 -49.27
CA LEU A 150 7.33 -9.64 -50.06
C LEU A 150 8.77 -9.86 -50.57
N ILE A 151 9.65 -10.40 -49.73
CA ILE A 151 11.03 -10.76 -50.10
C ILE A 151 11.02 -11.87 -51.17
N LYS A 152 10.24 -12.94 -50.96
CA LYS A 152 10.15 -14.06 -51.90
C LYS A 152 9.67 -13.63 -53.30
N HIS A 153 8.77 -12.66 -53.37
CA HIS A 153 8.25 -12.14 -54.63
C HIS A 153 9.05 -10.96 -55.19
N GLY A 154 10.21 -10.62 -54.60
CA GLY A 154 11.12 -9.57 -55.11
C GLY A 154 10.55 -8.15 -55.02
N ILE A 155 9.52 -7.93 -54.20
CA ILE A 155 8.81 -6.63 -54.12
C ILE A 155 9.63 -5.60 -53.33
N THR A 156 10.71 -6.02 -52.66
CA THR A 156 11.55 -5.17 -51.81
C THR A 156 12.64 -4.38 -52.55
N GLU A 157 12.79 -4.51 -53.88
CA GLU A 157 13.80 -3.76 -54.66
C GLU A 157 13.29 -2.46 -55.32
N ALA A 158 12.03 -2.06 -55.11
CA ALA A 158 11.47 -0.85 -55.75
C ALA A 158 11.55 0.44 -54.90
N LEU A 159 12.36 0.45 -53.83
CA LEU A 159 12.63 1.65 -53.02
C LEU A 159 14.15 1.79 -52.81
N ASN A 160 14.86 2.09 -53.89
CA ASN A 160 16.18 2.73 -53.89
C ASN A 160 16.16 3.88 -54.90
#